data_AF-A0A960RQB8-F1
#
_entry.id   AF-A0A960RQB8-F1
#
_cell.length_a   1.000
_cell.length_b   1.000
_cell.length_c   1.000
_cell.angle_alpha   90.00
_cell.angle_beta   90.00
_cell.angle_gamma   90.00
#
_symmetry.space_group_name_H-M   'P 1'
#
loop_
_entity.id
_entity.type
_entity.pdbx_description
1 polymer ?
#
loop_
_entity_poly.entity_id
_entity_poly.type
_entity_poly.pdbx_seq_one_letter_code
_entity_poly.pdbx_strand_id
1 'polypeptide(L)'
;NQYEELASAIDEMAERIRAIGHHGEGGLGQFKKKSFIQDEEDAQKQLEPMIRQQIEDHEAIIRYLRKHLPEVERVKDGATADFINKRLAVHEKMAWMFRCSL
;
A
#
# COMPACT_ATOMS: atom_id res chain seq x y z
N ASN A 1 1.62 -8.52 -12.57
CA ASN A 1 0.17 -8.50 -12.20
C ASN A 1 0.04 -7.85 -10.80
N GLN A 2 -1.16 -7.70 -10.21
CA GLN A 2 -1.29 -7.04 -8.89
C GLN A 2 -0.53 -7.78 -7.78
N TYR A 3 -0.56 -9.12 -7.78
CA TYR A 3 0.11 -9.94 -6.76
C TYR A 3 1.63 -9.77 -6.77
N GLU A 4 2.24 -9.83 -7.96
CA GLU A 4 3.69 -9.60 -8.13
C GLU A 4 4.08 -8.18 -7.70
N GLU A 5 3.25 -7.20 -8.02
CA GLU A 5 3.53 -5.81 -7.67
C GLU A 5 3.45 -5.57 -6.15
N LEU A 6 2.46 -6.16 -5.48
CA LEU A 6 2.37 -6.10 -4.02
C LEU A 6 3.54 -6.84 -3.36
N ALA A 7 3.97 -7.98 -3.91
CA ALA A 7 5.11 -8.72 -3.39
C ALA A 7 6.41 -7.91 -3.49
N SER A 8 6.68 -7.28 -4.65
CA SER A 8 7.83 -6.38 -4.83
C SER A 8 7.78 -5.21 -3.87
N ALA A 9 6.59 -4.59 -3.70
CA ALA A 9 6.40 -3.48 -2.79
C ALA A 9 6.71 -3.82 -1.33
N ILE A 10 6.30 -5.02 -0.89
CA ILE A 10 6.56 -5.51 0.47
C ILE A 10 8.07 -5.65 0.71
N ASP A 11 8.79 -6.24 -0.24
CA ASP A 11 10.23 -6.45 -0.13
C ASP A 11 11.00 -5.12 -0.13
N GLU A 12 10.72 -4.22 -1.08
CA GLU A 12 11.34 -2.90 -1.14
C GLU A 12 11.07 -2.08 0.13
N MET A 13 9.86 -2.19 0.70
CA MET A 13 9.53 -1.53 1.97
C MET A 13 10.34 -2.10 3.13
N ALA A 14 10.46 -3.43 3.21
CA ALA A 14 11.25 -4.10 4.23
C ALA A 14 12.75 -3.77 4.11
N GLU A 15 13.27 -3.68 2.89
CA GLU A 15 14.63 -3.20 2.60
C GLU A 15 14.81 -1.75 3.01
N ARG A 16 13.86 -0.87 2.70
CA ARG A 16 13.94 0.55 3.09
C ARG A 16 13.95 0.72 4.61
N ILE A 17 13.10 0.00 5.33
CA ILE A 17 13.07 -0.01 6.81
C ILE A 17 14.41 -0.47 7.38
N ARG A 18 15.02 -1.53 6.82
CA ARG A 18 16.35 -2.00 7.22
C ARG A 18 17.45 -1.01 6.92
N ALA A 19 17.39 -0.33 5.78
CA ALA A 19 18.37 0.67 5.36
C ALA A 19 18.43 1.89 6.29
N ILE A 20 17.35 2.20 7.01
CA ILE A 20 17.31 3.27 8.03
C ILE A 20 17.56 2.75 9.46
N GLY A 21 18.03 1.51 9.62
CA GLY A 21 18.44 0.96 10.91
C GLY A 21 17.32 0.37 11.76
N HIS A 22 16.15 0.10 11.17
CA HIS A 22 15.01 -0.52 11.86
C HIS A 22 14.78 -1.95 11.38
N HIS A 23 14.06 -2.75 12.17
CA HIS A 23 13.63 -4.09 11.76
C HIS A 23 12.23 -4.04 11.15
N GLY A 24 12.10 -4.63 9.96
CA GLY A 24 10.79 -4.88 9.35
C GLY A 24 10.01 -5.94 10.14
N GLU A 25 8.70 -5.80 10.17
CA GLU A 25 7.81 -6.85 10.67
C GLU A 25 7.64 -7.94 9.61
N GLY A 26 7.51 -9.20 10.03
CA GLY A 26 7.41 -10.34 9.11
C GLY A 26 6.27 -11.32 9.42
N GLY A 27 5.53 -11.12 10.51
CA GLY A 27 4.47 -12.03 10.92
C GLY A 27 3.10 -11.59 10.44
N LEU A 28 2.31 -12.49 9.85
CA LEU A 28 0.93 -12.21 9.43
C LEU A 28 0.07 -11.62 10.57
N GLY A 29 0.25 -12.11 11.80
CA GLY A 29 -0.45 -11.57 12.96
C GLY A 29 0.00 -10.15 13.36
N GLN A 30 1.22 -9.73 13.03
CA GLN A 30 1.67 -8.34 13.23
C GLN A 30 1.07 -7.43 12.17
N PHE A 31 1.11 -7.87 10.90
CA PHE A 31 0.48 -7.14 9.79
C PHE A 31 -1.00 -6.91 10.05
N LYS A 32 -1.75 -7.96 10.43
CA LYS A 32 -3.19 -7.84 10.74
C LYS A 32 -3.48 -6.84 11.86
N LYS A 33 -2.65 -6.81 12.90
CA LYS A 33 -2.82 -5.87 14.03
C LYS A 33 -2.56 -4.41 13.67
N LYS A 34 -1.72 -4.15 12.67
CA LYS A 34 -1.33 -2.80 12.24
C LYS A 34 -2.02 -2.31 10.98
N SER A 35 -2.66 -3.21 10.24
CA SER A 35 -3.39 -2.87 9.03
C SER A 35 -4.62 -2.02 9.40
N PHE A 36 -4.83 -0.96 8.62
CA PHE A 36 -6.10 -0.24 8.59
C PHE A 36 -7.01 -0.72 7.44
N ILE A 37 -6.48 -1.56 6.54
CA ILE A 37 -7.25 -2.28 5.52
C ILE A 37 -7.83 -3.54 6.16
N GLN A 38 -9.13 -3.76 5.97
CA GLN A 38 -9.84 -4.90 6.53
C GLN A 38 -9.69 -6.12 5.63
N ASP A 39 -9.56 -7.30 6.24
CA ASP A 39 -9.62 -8.56 5.50
C ASP A 39 -11.00 -8.74 4.86
N GLU A 40 -11.02 -9.39 3.71
CA GLU A 40 -12.25 -9.89 3.09
C GLU A 40 -12.45 -11.36 3.47
N GLU A 41 -13.58 -11.67 4.10
CA GLU A 41 -13.91 -13.02 4.56
C GLU A 41 -14.87 -13.77 3.61
N ASP A 42 -15.57 -13.06 2.71
CA ASP A 42 -16.46 -13.66 1.73
C ASP A 42 -15.70 -14.08 0.45
N ALA A 43 -15.31 -15.37 0.42
CA ALA A 43 -14.67 -15.98 -0.75
C ALA A 43 -15.58 -16.08 -1.99
N GLN A 44 -16.89 -15.84 -1.86
CA GLN A 44 -17.87 -15.91 -2.96
C GLN A 44 -18.36 -14.52 -3.40
N LYS A 45 -17.71 -13.45 -2.93
CA LYS A 45 -18.07 -12.08 -3.29
C LYS A 45 -18.11 -11.92 -4.81
N GLN A 46 -19.15 -11.24 -5.30
CA GLN A 46 -19.33 -10.99 -6.72
C GLN A 46 -18.26 -10.01 -7.25
N LEU A 47 -17.96 -10.13 -8.55
CA LEU A 47 -16.89 -9.36 -9.20
C LEU A 47 -17.01 -7.84 -9.01
N GLU A 48 -18.19 -7.26 -9.23
CA GLU A 48 -18.37 -5.81 -9.12
C GLU A 48 -18.10 -5.30 -7.68
N PRO A 49 -18.71 -5.86 -6.62
CA PRO A 49 -18.34 -5.56 -5.24
C PRO A 49 -16.85 -5.76 -4.92
N MET A 50 -16.20 -6.79 -5.47
CA MET A 50 -14.75 -7.00 -5.28
C MET A 50 -13.94 -5.85 -5.89
N ILE A 51 -14.28 -5.42 -7.11
CA ILE A 51 -13.59 -4.30 -7.78
C ILE A 51 -13.82 -3.00 -7.00
N ARG A 52 -15.04 -2.75 -6.49
CA ARG A 52 -15.34 -1.57 -5.65
C ARG A 52 -14.49 -1.54 -4.39
N GLN A 53 -14.36 -2.66 -3.69
CA GLN A 53 -13.49 -2.78 -2.52
C GLN A 53 -12.02 -2.52 -2.87
N GLN A 54 -11.52 -3.07 -3.97
CA GLN A 54 -10.15 -2.80 -4.43
C GLN A 54 -9.91 -1.30 -4.69
N ILE A 55 -10.88 -0.59 -5.28
CA ILE A 55 -10.79 0.86 -5.47
C ILE A 55 -10.69 1.57 -4.11
N GLU A 56 -11.58 1.24 -3.18
CA GLU A 56 -11.63 1.85 -1.85
C GLU A 56 -10.34 1.62 -1.05
N ASP A 57 -9.78 0.41 -1.10
CA ASP A 57 -8.52 0.05 -0.43
C ASP A 57 -7.33 0.80 -1.01
N HIS A 58 -7.21 0.86 -2.34
CA HIS A 58 -6.18 1.65 -3.00
C HIS A 58 -6.30 3.15 -2.63
N GLU A 59 -7.51 3.70 -2.58
CA GLU A 59 -7.75 5.08 -2.18
C GLU A 59 -7.46 5.35 -0.70
N ALA A 60 -7.73 4.39 0.19
CA ALA A 60 -7.36 4.46 1.60
C ALA A 60 -5.83 4.54 1.76
N ILE A 61 -5.09 3.71 1.02
CA ILE A 61 -3.61 3.75 1.02
C ILE A 61 -3.10 5.07 0.46
N ILE A 62 -3.67 5.59 -0.64
CA ILE A 62 -3.27 6.89 -1.20
C ILE A 62 -3.43 8.02 -0.17
N ARG A 63 -4.60 8.08 0.51
CA ARG A 63 -4.84 9.06 1.58
C ARG A 63 -3.82 8.92 2.72
N TYR A 64 -3.52 7.68 3.12
CA TYR A 64 -2.54 7.39 4.16
C TYR A 64 -1.14 7.88 3.77
N LEU A 65 -0.66 7.55 2.57
CA LEU A 65 0.67 7.95 2.10
C LEU A 65 0.78 9.48 1.97
N ARG A 66 -0.21 10.16 1.38
CA ARG A 66 -0.22 11.63 1.25
C ARG A 66 -0.18 12.33 2.61
N LYS A 67 -0.88 11.78 3.61
CA LYS A 67 -0.91 12.35 4.95
C LYS A 67 0.45 12.31 5.65
N HIS A 68 1.24 11.26 5.43
CA HIS A 68 2.51 11.05 6.13
C HIS A 68 3.75 11.51 5.34
N LEU A 69 3.63 11.72 4.03
CA LEU A 69 4.74 12.22 3.21
C LEU A 69 5.37 13.52 3.77
N PRO A 70 4.60 14.53 4.24
CA PRO A 70 5.18 15.73 4.84
C PRO A 70 6.07 15.47 6.08
N GLU A 71 5.79 14.41 6.84
CA GLU A 71 6.60 14.04 8.02
C GLU A 71 7.98 13.53 7.59
N VAL A 72 8.02 12.74 6.51
CA VAL A 72 9.26 12.22 5.92
C VAL A 72 10.10 13.35 5.31
N GLU A 73 9.45 14.28 4.60
CA GLU A 73 10.11 15.46 4.04
C GLU A 73 10.70 16.35 5.14
N ARG A 74 10.00 16.50 6.27
CA ARG A 74 10.47 17.29 7.42
C ARG A 74 11.76 16.75 8.03
N VAL A 75 11.94 15.43 8.08
CA VAL A 75 13.18 14.79 8.55
C VAL A 75 14.25 14.67 7.47
N LYS A 76 13.98 15.19 6.27
CA LYS A 76 14.90 15.24 5.12
C LYS A 76 15.38 13.86 4.66
N ASP A 77 14.56 12.82 4.84
CA ASP A 77 14.83 11.50 4.25
C ASP A 77 14.31 11.46 2.80
N GLY A 78 15.12 11.97 1.87
CA GLY A 78 14.76 12.04 0.46
C GLY A 78 14.55 10.67 -0.19
N ALA A 79 15.27 9.63 0.26
CA ALA A 79 15.12 8.28 -0.28
C ALA A 79 13.78 7.66 0.11
N THR A 80 13.35 7.83 1.38
CA THR A 80 12.02 7.37 1.82
C THR A 80 10.90 8.20 1.18
N ALA A 81 11.09 9.51 0.99
CA ALA A 81 10.11 10.36 0.31
C ALA A 81 9.92 9.93 -1.15
N ASP A 82 11.00 9.67 -1.89
CA ASP A 82 10.93 9.16 -3.26
C ASP A 82 10.26 7.78 -3.33
N PHE A 83 10.60 6.88 -2.40
CA PHE A 83 9.93 5.59 -2.28
C PHE A 83 8.41 5.73 -2.08
N ILE A 84 7.97 6.58 -1.15
CA ILE A 84 6.54 6.84 -0.91
C ILE A 84 5.86 7.40 -2.16
N ASN A 85 6.49 8.34 -2.87
CA ASN A 85 5.96 8.91 -4.11
C ASN A 85 5.79 7.85 -5.21
N LYS A 86 6.76 6.94 -5.35
CA LYS A 86 6.64 5.80 -6.28
C LYS A 86 5.48 4.88 -5.90
N ARG A 87 5.33 4.55 -4.61
CA ARG A 87 4.18 3.74 -4.13
C ARG A 87 2.86 4.44 -4.42
N LEU A 88 2.77 5.74 -4.16
CA LEU A 88 1.59 6.55 -4.41
C LEU A 88 1.17 6.48 -5.89
N ALA A 89 2.11 6.68 -6.82
CA ALA A 89 1.82 6.60 -8.26
C ALA A 89 1.29 5.21 -8.68
N VAL A 90 1.81 4.12 -8.09
CA VAL A 90 1.30 2.77 -8.34
C VAL A 90 -0.14 2.63 -7.86
N HIS A 91 -0.44 3.01 -6.61
CA HIS A 91 -1.80 2.86 -6.08
C HIS A 91 -2.81 3.74 -6.85
N GLU A 92 -2.41 4.95 -7.26
CA GLU A 92 -3.24 5.84 -8.10
C GLU A 92 -3.54 5.21 -9.46
N LYS A 93 -2.54 4.61 -10.10
CA LYS A 93 -2.70 3.90 -11.37
C LYS A 93 -3.65 2.71 -11.23
N MET A 94 -3.50 1.92 -10.17
CA MET A 94 -4.38 0.76 -9.92
C MET A 94 -5.82 1.20 -9.67
N ALA A 95 -6.05 2.21 -8.82
CA ALA A 95 -7.38 2.75 -8.58
C ALA A 95 -8.04 3.28 -9.87
N TRP A 96 -7.26 3.96 -10.72
CA TRP A 96 -7.73 4.41 -12.03
C TRP A 96 -8.12 3.23 -12.94
N MET A 97 -7.27 2.23 -13.07
CA MET A 97 -7.53 1.06 -13.91
C MET A 97 -8.79 0.31 -13.47
N PHE A 98 -9.01 0.14 -12.16
CA PHE A 98 -10.22 -0.48 -11.64
C PHE A 98 -11.47 0.36 -11.88
N ARG A 99 -11.41 1.70 -11.72
CA ARG A 99 -12.53 2.58 -12.07
C ARG A 99 -12.91 2.51 -13.54
N CYS A 100 -11.95 2.29 -14.45
CA CYS A 100 -12.22 2.10 -15.87
C CYS A 100 -12.73 0.69 -16.22
N SER A 101 -12.71 -0.24 -15.27
CA SER A 101 -13.16 -1.63 -15.46
C SER A 101 -14.58 -1.88 -14.92
N LEU A 102 -15.15 -0.91 -14.20
CA LEU A 102 -16.55 -0.83 -13.79
C LEU A 102 -17.38 -0.14 -14.88
#